data_AF-A0A4U5P0L8-F1
#
_entry.id   AF-A0A4U5P0L8-F1
#
_cell.length_a   1.000
_cell.length_b   1.000
_cell.length_c   1.000
_cell.angle_alpha   90.00
_cell.angle_beta   90.00
_cell.angle_gamma   90.00
#
_symmetry.space_group_name_H-M   'P 1'
#
loop_
_entity.id
_entity.type
_entity.pdbx_description
1 polymer ?
#
loop_
_entity_poly.entity_id
_entity_poly.type
_entity_poly.pdbx_seq_one_letter_code
_entity_poly.pdbx_strand_id
1 'polypeptide(L)'
;MAKVVLLLLISLDLVFGLPLHDSSQVPNKWSLFQRRYNRSYVSKVEEEKRFKIFSERLRIIENLNRITENAPFGINIFSDLSVQETTELLNQQQPKKTVHDHVDWRDNITMEIKYQGDCGSCSIFASLAVIEAHYAIRYKKTILLSEQEVLDCAGKDICKDGLYGTDHNFESYNDGIFHFSANCSNSKEDGHSVILVGYGEENGEQFWIIKNSWGKKWGEGGYMRMAIEHKEGCGIDYENDVWYPVFSF
;
A
#
# COMPACT_ATOMS: atom_id res chain seq x y z
N MET A 1 12.65 84.27 -24.55
CA MET A 1 12.60 83.51 -23.28
C MET A 1 11.64 82.34 -23.46
N ALA A 2 12.14 81.10 -23.48
CA ALA A 2 11.47 79.88 -23.03
C ALA A 2 12.44 78.72 -23.29
N LYS A 3 12.95 78.12 -22.21
CA LYS A 3 13.80 76.93 -22.23
C LYS A 3 12.90 75.71 -22.45
N VAL A 4 13.20 74.86 -23.42
CA VAL A 4 12.62 73.51 -23.51
C VAL A 4 13.66 72.54 -22.98
N VAL A 5 13.36 71.97 -21.81
CA VAL A 5 14.15 70.93 -21.15
C VAL A 5 13.70 69.58 -21.73
N LEU A 6 14.61 68.89 -22.41
CA LEU A 6 14.39 67.54 -22.92
C LEU A 6 14.72 66.54 -21.81
N LEU A 7 13.69 65.96 -21.19
CA LEU A 7 13.82 64.87 -20.23
C LEU A 7 14.05 63.55 -20.99
N LEU A 8 15.26 63.00 -20.91
CA LEU A 8 15.57 61.63 -21.34
C LEU A 8 15.13 60.66 -20.25
N LEU A 9 14.08 59.89 -20.52
CA LEU A 9 13.69 58.71 -19.73
C LEU A 9 14.57 57.53 -20.14
N ILE A 10 15.49 57.12 -19.27
CA ILE A 10 16.20 55.85 -19.41
C ILE A 10 15.34 54.80 -18.69
N SER A 11 14.67 53.94 -19.46
CA SER A 11 14.01 52.74 -18.93
C SER A 11 15.08 51.73 -18.52
N LEU A 12 15.26 51.57 -17.21
CA LEU A 12 16.08 50.50 -16.64
C LEU A 12 15.20 49.24 -16.57
N ASP A 13 15.10 48.52 -17.69
CA ASP A 13 14.54 47.16 -17.67
C ASP A 13 15.54 46.25 -16.95
N LEU A 14 15.32 46.04 -15.65
CA LEU A 14 16.01 45.02 -14.88
C LEU A 14 15.51 43.66 -15.37
N VAL A 15 16.14 43.13 -16.43
CA VAL A 15 16.05 41.71 -16.77
C VAL A 15 16.80 40.97 -15.66
N PHE A 16 16.07 40.55 -14.63
CA PHE A 16 16.55 39.52 -13.71
C PHE A 16 16.78 38.25 -14.53
N GLY A 17 18.02 38.06 -14.98
CA GLY A 17 18.47 36.81 -15.57
C GLY A 17 18.28 35.71 -14.54
N LEU A 18 17.25 34.88 -14.72
CA LEU A 18 17.11 33.64 -13.98
C LEU A 18 18.40 32.83 -14.18
N PRO A 19 19.00 32.25 -13.13
CA PRO A 19 20.17 31.38 -13.31
C PRO A 19 19.77 30.23 -14.23
N LEU A 20 20.36 30.22 -15.43
CA LEU A 20 20.16 29.19 -16.44
C LEU A 20 20.65 27.84 -15.89
N HIS A 21 19.99 26.76 -16.29
CA HIS A 21 20.43 25.38 -16.05
C HIS A 21 21.94 25.26 -16.31
N ASP A 22 22.71 25.00 -15.26
CA ASP A 22 24.17 24.93 -15.36
C ASP A 22 24.58 23.56 -15.90
N SER A 23 24.67 23.49 -17.23
CA SER A 23 25.07 22.28 -17.95
C SER A 23 26.48 21.79 -17.56
N SER A 24 27.33 22.65 -16.99
CA SER A 24 28.68 22.29 -16.56
C SER A 24 28.70 21.33 -15.36
N GLN A 25 27.63 21.32 -14.56
CA GLN A 25 27.52 20.48 -13.36
C GLN A 25 26.96 19.08 -13.64
N VAL A 26 26.36 18.87 -14.82
CA VAL A 26 25.70 17.61 -15.18
C VAL A 26 26.66 16.41 -15.11
N PRO A 27 27.90 16.46 -15.63
CA PRO A 27 28.83 15.33 -15.54
C PRO A 27 29.18 14.94 -14.10
N ASN A 28 29.36 15.93 -13.22
CA ASN A 28 29.66 15.67 -11.81
C ASN A 28 28.45 15.03 -11.11
N LYS A 29 27.24 15.58 -11.30
CA LYS A 29 25.99 15.03 -10.76
C LYS A 29 25.72 13.62 -11.28
N TRP A 30 26.04 13.33 -12.54
CA TRP A 30 25.98 11.98 -13.13
C TRP A 30 26.92 11.00 -12.42
N SER A 31 28.18 11.37 -12.22
CA SER A 31 29.16 10.51 -11.53
C SER A 31 28.75 10.20 -10.08
N LEU A 32 28.10 11.16 -9.40
CA LEU A 32 27.59 10.99 -8.05
C LEU A 32 26.35 10.10 -8.06
N PHE A 33 25.45 10.26 -9.03
CA PHE A 33 24.30 9.41 -9.23
C PHE A 33 24.70 7.94 -9.46
N GLN A 34 25.66 7.68 -10.37
CA GLN A 34 26.15 6.34 -10.65
C GLN A 34 26.70 5.67 -9.39
N ARG A 35 27.52 6.39 -8.61
CA ARG A 35 28.06 5.89 -7.34
C ARG A 35 26.96 5.64 -6.29
N ARG A 36 26.04 6.60 -6.13
CA ARG A 36 25.00 6.54 -5.09
C ARG A 36 24.03 5.37 -5.29
N TYR A 37 23.70 5.06 -6.55
CA TYR A 37 22.72 4.01 -6.90
C TYR A 37 23.37 2.79 -7.56
N ASN A 38 24.69 2.64 -7.42
CA ASN A 38 25.47 1.53 -7.98
C ASN A 38 25.15 1.22 -9.45
N ARG A 39 25.06 2.26 -10.29
CA ARG A 39 24.72 2.11 -11.70
C ARG A 39 25.94 1.69 -12.51
N SER A 40 25.77 0.63 -13.27
CA SER A 40 26.69 0.16 -14.31
C SER A 40 25.89 -0.18 -15.55
N TYR A 41 26.39 0.20 -16.72
CA TYR A 41 25.68 0.02 -17.99
C TYR A 41 26.36 -1.03 -18.86
N VAL A 42 25.55 -1.81 -19.58
CA VAL A 42 26.02 -2.95 -20.40
C VAL A 42 26.95 -2.53 -21.54
N SER A 43 26.82 -1.30 -22.02
CA SER A 43 27.64 -0.75 -23.08
C SER A 43 27.77 0.76 -22.95
N LYS A 44 28.78 1.33 -23.61
CA LYS A 44 28.94 2.79 -23.72
C LYS A 44 27.75 3.47 -24.39
N VAL A 45 27.15 2.81 -25.39
CA VAL A 45 25.96 3.33 -26.09
C VAL A 45 24.78 3.46 -25.13
N GLU A 46 24.59 2.46 -24.26
CA GLU A 46 23.56 2.51 -23.23
C GLU A 46 23.88 3.58 -22.18
N GLU A 47 25.14 3.69 -21.75
CA GLU A 47 25.57 4.74 -20.82
C GLU A 47 25.30 6.15 -21.39
N GLU A 48 25.58 6.37 -22.67
CA GLU A 48 25.29 7.65 -23.35
C GLU A 48 23.78 7.93 -23.43
N LYS A 49 22.96 6.91 -23.72
CA LYS A 49 21.49 7.05 -23.68
C LYS A 49 21.03 7.45 -22.27
N ARG A 50 21.54 6.77 -21.25
CA ARG A 50 21.17 6.99 -19.84
C ARG A 50 21.62 8.35 -19.34
N PHE A 51 22.80 8.81 -19.75
CA PHE A 51 23.31 10.15 -19.47
C PHE A 51 22.41 11.24 -20.08
N LYS A 52 21.93 11.06 -21.31
CA LYS A 52 21.00 12.00 -21.96
C LYS A 52 19.69 12.11 -21.19
N ILE A 53 19.09 10.97 -20.82
CA ILE A 53 17.87 10.93 -20.01
C ILE A 53 18.10 11.63 -18.66
N PHE A 54 19.21 11.32 -17.99
CA PHE A 54 19.57 11.93 -16.73
C PHE A 54 19.71 13.45 -16.81
N SER A 55 20.37 13.94 -17.85
CA SER A 55 20.53 15.38 -18.10
C SER A 55 19.17 16.07 -18.24
N GLU A 56 18.25 15.47 -19.01
CA GLU A 56 16.89 15.99 -19.18
C GLU A 56 16.10 15.97 -17.86
N ARG A 57 16.16 14.87 -17.11
CA ARG A 57 15.49 14.75 -15.80
C ARG A 57 16.02 15.76 -14.79
N LEU A 58 17.33 15.98 -14.75
CA LEU A 58 17.95 16.95 -13.88
C LEU A 58 17.45 18.37 -14.19
N ARG A 59 17.33 18.73 -15.47
CA ARG A 59 16.76 20.01 -15.89
C ARG A 59 15.30 20.15 -15.42
N ILE A 60 14.50 19.09 -15.48
CA ILE A 60 13.12 19.08 -14.97
C ILE A 60 13.11 19.28 -13.45
N ILE A 61 13.95 18.55 -12.70
CA ILE A 61 14.06 18.67 -11.24
C ILE A 61 14.41 20.10 -10.83
N GLU A 62 15.40 20.71 -11.49
CA GLU A 62 15.83 22.09 -11.22
C GLU A 62 14.71 23.09 -11.54
N ASN A 63 13.97 22.90 -12.63
CA ASN A 63 12.83 23.75 -12.94
C ASN A 63 11.66 23.58 -11.95
N LEU A 64 11.37 22.34 -11.51
CA LEU A 64 10.34 22.09 -10.49
C LEU A 64 10.67 22.80 -9.19
N ASN A 65 11.89 22.62 -8.67
CA ASN A 65 12.37 23.30 -7.46
C ASN A 65 12.34 24.84 -7.56
N ARG A 66 12.31 25.41 -8.77
CA ARG A 66 12.18 26.85 -8.99
C ARG A 66 10.73 27.33 -8.94
N ILE A 67 9.77 26.52 -9.38
CA ILE A 67 8.37 26.93 -9.55
C ILE A 67 7.44 26.41 -8.45
N THR A 68 7.89 25.46 -7.63
CA THR A 68 7.11 24.88 -6.55
C THR A 68 7.76 25.15 -5.20
N GLU A 69 6.99 25.65 -4.23
CA GLU A 69 7.44 25.84 -2.84
C GLU A 69 7.00 24.70 -1.90
N ASN A 70 6.04 23.88 -2.34
CA ASN A 70 5.37 22.89 -1.48
C ASN A 70 6.12 21.55 -1.35
N ALA A 71 7.11 21.29 -2.20
CA ALA A 71 7.87 20.05 -2.18
C ALA A 71 9.28 20.22 -2.77
N PRO A 72 10.32 19.66 -2.13
CA PRO A 72 11.64 19.54 -2.73
C PRO A 72 11.71 18.33 -3.67
N PHE A 73 12.31 18.53 -4.85
CA PHE A 73 12.57 17.49 -5.85
C PHE A 73 14.06 17.20 -5.95
N GLY A 74 14.44 15.94 -6.19
CA GLY A 74 15.85 15.54 -6.20
C GLY A 74 16.15 14.31 -7.05
N ILE A 75 17.44 14.11 -7.31
CA ILE A 75 17.97 12.94 -8.03
C ILE A 75 17.68 11.67 -7.21
N ASN A 76 17.00 10.72 -7.84
CA ASN A 76 16.59 9.44 -7.26
C ASN A 76 16.92 8.27 -8.19
N ILE A 77 16.60 7.04 -7.78
CA ILE A 77 16.89 5.82 -8.56
C ILE A 77 16.34 5.86 -9.99
N PHE A 78 15.26 6.60 -10.28
CA PHE A 78 14.65 6.68 -11.61
C PHE A 78 15.24 7.77 -12.50
N SER A 79 16.29 8.47 -12.05
CA SER A 79 16.79 9.66 -12.73
C SER A 79 17.43 9.38 -14.10
N ASP A 80 17.81 8.13 -14.40
CA ASP A 80 18.32 7.71 -15.71
C ASP A 80 17.29 6.94 -16.56
N LEU A 81 16.02 6.94 -16.13
CA LEU A 81 14.93 6.24 -16.78
C LEU A 81 13.91 7.20 -17.38
N SER A 82 13.45 6.88 -18.59
CA SER A 82 12.27 7.52 -19.17
C SER A 82 11.02 7.17 -18.36
N VAL A 83 9.93 7.93 -18.55
CA VAL A 83 8.65 7.61 -17.90
C VAL A 83 8.18 6.23 -18.33
N GLN A 84 8.29 5.91 -19.62
CA GLN A 84 7.91 4.61 -20.15
C GLN A 84 8.71 3.47 -19.51
N GLU A 85 10.04 3.58 -19.45
CA GLU A 85 10.88 2.55 -18.82
C GLU A 85 10.59 2.41 -17.32
N THR A 86 10.29 3.51 -16.63
CA THR A 86 9.88 3.47 -15.21
C THR A 86 8.58 2.70 -15.05
N THR A 87 7.58 3.00 -15.89
CA THR A 87 6.29 2.29 -15.91
C THR A 87 6.47 0.81 -16.23
N GLU A 88 7.27 0.47 -17.24
CA GLU A 88 7.54 -0.92 -17.62
C GLU A 88 8.25 -1.68 -16.48
N LEU A 89 9.24 -1.07 -15.82
CA LEU A 89 9.94 -1.69 -14.69
C LEU A 89 9.01 -1.93 -13.50
N LEU A 90 8.16 -0.96 -13.17
CA LEU A 90 7.21 -1.09 -12.06
C LEU A 90 6.11 -2.12 -12.38
N ASN A 91 5.68 -2.21 -13.64
CA ASN A 91 4.69 -3.20 -14.07
C ASN A 91 5.29 -4.61 -14.19
N GLN A 92 6.60 -4.74 -14.42
CA GLN A 92 7.31 -6.03 -14.48
C GLN A 92 7.62 -6.61 -13.11
N GLN A 93 7.55 -5.81 -12.04
CA GLN A 93 7.63 -6.30 -10.66
C GLN A 93 6.32 -6.99 -10.26
N GLN A 94 5.97 -8.08 -10.95
CA GLN A 94 5.13 -9.08 -10.31
C GLN A 94 5.96 -9.68 -9.17
N PRO A 95 5.47 -9.71 -7.92
CA PRO A 95 6.17 -10.36 -6.84
C PRO A 95 6.48 -11.79 -7.26
N LYS A 96 7.76 -12.18 -7.18
CA LYS A 96 8.20 -13.55 -7.42
C LYS A 96 7.41 -14.42 -6.44
N LYS A 97 6.37 -15.09 -6.93
CA LYS A 97 5.44 -15.92 -6.15
C LYS A 97 6.21 -17.14 -5.64
N THR A 98 6.95 -16.96 -4.56
CA THR A 98 7.35 -18.07 -3.71
C THR A 98 6.14 -18.32 -2.82
N VAL A 99 5.20 -19.10 -3.36
CA VAL A 99 4.06 -19.58 -2.56
C VAL A 99 4.60 -20.74 -1.75
N HIS A 100 4.55 -20.62 -0.43
CA HIS A 100 4.83 -21.73 0.46
C HIS A 100 3.60 -22.64 0.50
N ASP A 101 3.75 -23.95 0.70
CA ASP A 101 2.59 -24.86 0.72
C ASP A 101 1.68 -24.63 1.94
N HIS A 102 2.24 -24.05 3.01
CA HIS A 102 1.55 -23.73 4.24
C HIS A 102 2.12 -22.45 4.85
N VAL A 103 1.24 -21.59 5.36
CA VAL A 103 1.59 -20.42 6.15
C VAL A 103 0.61 -20.31 7.30
N ASP A 104 1.10 -20.21 8.52
CA ASP A 104 0.32 -19.81 9.69
C ASP A 104 1.06 -18.69 10.43
N TRP A 105 0.51 -17.49 10.42
CA TRP A 105 1.12 -16.36 11.14
C TRP A 105 1.07 -16.53 12.66
N ARG A 106 0.19 -17.38 13.18
CA ARG A 106 0.04 -17.64 14.63
C ARG A 106 1.28 -18.33 15.21
N ASP A 107 2.03 -19.07 14.40
CA ASP A 107 3.30 -19.70 14.80
C ASP A 107 4.37 -18.67 15.15
N ASN A 108 4.26 -17.46 14.60
CA ASN A 108 5.30 -16.44 14.68
C ASN A 108 4.88 -15.19 15.47
N ILE A 109 3.58 -14.91 15.54
CA ILE A 109 3.04 -13.73 16.20
C ILE A 109 1.78 -14.07 17.00
N THR A 110 1.68 -13.53 18.21
CA THR A 110 0.46 -13.63 19.02
C THR A 110 -0.52 -12.55 18.62
N MET A 111 -1.71 -12.98 18.20
CA MET A 111 -2.85 -12.11 17.92
C MET A 111 -3.94 -12.33 18.97
N GLU A 112 -4.38 -11.28 19.65
CA GLU A 112 -5.46 -11.42 20.64
C GLU A 112 -6.82 -11.59 19.93
N ILE A 113 -7.61 -12.57 20.37
CA ILE A 113 -9.00 -12.74 19.92
C ILE A 113 -9.88 -11.80 20.72
N LYS A 114 -10.57 -10.90 20.01
CA LYS A 114 -11.46 -9.90 20.59
C LYS A 114 -12.94 -10.24 20.30
N TYR A 115 -13.85 -9.52 20.94
CA TYR A 115 -15.30 -9.68 20.80
C TYR A 115 -15.94 -8.32 20.47
N GLN A 116 -16.56 -8.20 19.30
CA GLN A 116 -17.20 -6.96 18.83
C GLN A 116 -18.56 -6.67 19.48
N GLY A 117 -19.23 -7.71 20.01
CA GLY A 117 -20.56 -7.59 20.59
C GLY A 117 -21.65 -7.25 19.57
N ASP A 118 -22.71 -6.60 20.04
CA ASP A 118 -23.92 -6.31 19.25
C ASP A 118 -23.75 -5.05 18.37
N CYS A 119 -22.52 -4.77 17.94
CA CYS A 119 -22.17 -3.63 17.09
C CYS A 119 -21.58 -4.16 15.77
N GLY A 120 -22.06 -3.64 14.64
CA GLY A 120 -21.57 -3.92 13.29
C GLY A 120 -20.16 -3.41 12.96
N SER A 121 -19.19 -3.65 13.83
CA SER A 121 -17.85 -3.07 13.79
C SER A 121 -16.77 -4.01 13.23
N CYS A 122 -17.16 -5.13 12.60
CA CYS A 122 -16.22 -6.15 12.10
C CYS A 122 -15.12 -5.56 11.21
N SER A 123 -15.44 -4.56 10.38
CA SER A 123 -14.47 -3.85 9.52
C SER A 123 -13.38 -3.13 10.32
N ILE A 124 -13.71 -2.54 11.47
CA ILE A 124 -12.75 -1.91 12.37
C ILE A 124 -11.87 -2.96 13.04
N PHE A 125 -12.47 -4.03 13.57
CA PHE A 125 -11.73 -5.12 14.21
C PHE A 125 -10.76 -5.79 13.22
N ALA A 126 -11.20 -6.09 12.00
CA ALA A 126 -10.35 -6.65 10.95
C ALA A 126 -9.21 -5.69 10.59
N SER A 127 -9.53 -4.40 10.40
CA SER A 127 -8.54 -3.37 10.07
C SER A 127 -7.44 -3.27 11.14
N LEU A 128 -7.83 -3.12 12.42
CA LEU A 128 -6.87 -3.00 13.51
C LEU A 128 -6.07 -4.28 13.72
N ALA A 129 -6.68 -5.46 13.56
CA ALA A 129 -5.97 -6.73 13.67
C ALA A 129 -4.83 -6.85 12.63
N VAL A 130 -5.03 -6.34 11.40
CA VAL A 130 -3.97 -6.32 10.39
C VAL A 130 -2.85 -5.35 10.79
N ILE A 131 -3.17 -4.17 11.33
CA ILE A 131 -2.15 -3.22 11.82
C ILE A 131 -1.35 -3.82 12.99
N GLU A 132 -2.03 -4.45 13.95
CA GLU A 132 -1.41 -5.16 15.07
C GLU A 132 -0.48 -6.28 14.56
N ALA A 133 -0.93 -7.05 13.56
CA ALA A 133 -0.13 -8.10 12.94
C ALA A 133 1.11 -7.54 12.25
N HIS A 134 1.00 -6.47 11.47
CA HIS A 134 2.14 -5.79 10.85
C HIS A 134 3.16 -5.32 11.89
N TYR A 135 2.68 -4.72 12.99
CA TYR A 135 3.53 -4.29 14.09
C TYR A 135 4.24 -5.48 14.75
N ALA A 136 3.52 -6.57 15.02
CA ALA A 136 4.08 -7.78 15.60
C ALA A 136 5.11 -8.45 14.68
N ILE A 137 4.86 -8.53 13.38
CA ILE A 137 5.79 -9.10 12.40
C ILE A 137 7.11 -8.32 12.38
N ARG A 138 7.01 -6.98 12.33
CA ARG A 138 8.17 -6.07 12.21
C ARG A 138 8.96 -5.94 13.51
N TYR A 139 8.28 -5.66 14.62
CA TYR A 139 8.91 -5.31 15.89
C TYR A 139 8.99 -6.46 16.88
N LYS A 140 8.44 -7.64 16.54
CA LYS A 140 8.36 -8.81 17.42
C LYS A 140 7.72 -8.49 18.78
N LYS A 141 6.75 -7.58 18.76
CA LYS A 141 6.03 -7.11 19.94
C LYS A 141 4.54 -7.01 19.63
N THR A 142 3.71 -7.52 20.53
CA THR A 142 2.26 -7.34 20.44
C THR A 142 1.87 -5.99 21.01
N ILE A 143 0.99 -5.30 20.28
CA ILE A 143 0.26 -4.13 20.74
C ILE A 143 -1.23 -4.42 20.63
N LEU A 144 -2.03 -3.77 21.46
CA LEU A 144 -3.48 -3.80 21.37
C LEU A 144 -3.93 -2.38 21.02
N LEU A 145 -4.52 -2.24 19.84
CA LEU A 145 -5.15 -1.01 19.39
C LEU A 145 -6.59 -0.94 19.92
N SER A 146 -7.11 0.28 20.03
CA SER A 146 -8.45 0.56 20.54
C SER A 146 -9.45 0.62 19.39
N GLU A 147 -10.29 -0.40 19.25
CA GLU A 147 -11.43 -0.36 18.33
C GLU A 147 -12.38 0.79 18.66
N GLN A 148 -12.57 1.10 19.94
CA GLN A 148 -13.47 2.17 20.39
C GLN A 148 -12.99 3.56 19.94
N GLU A 149 -11.68 3.81 19.94
CA GLU A 149 -11.14 5.08 19.45
C GLU A 149 -11.51 5.31 17.98
N VAL A 150 -11.42 4.26 17.16
CA VAL A 150 -11.77 4.33 15.74
C VAL A 150 -13.29 4.49 15.58
N LEU A 151 -14.08 3.76 16.36
CA LEU A 151 -15.55 3.89 16.38
C LEU A 151 -15.98 5.33 16.69
N ASP A 152 -15.40 5.93 17.73
CA ASP A 152 -15.74 7.28 18.19
C ASP A 152 -15.32 8.35 17.16
N CYS A 153 -14.22 8.12 16.44
CA CYS A 153 -13.66 9.07 15.49
C CYS A 153 -14.23 8.98 14.06
N ALA A 154 -14.78 7.83 13.65
CA ALA A 154 -15.20 7.62 12.26
C ALA A 154 -16.48 8.38 11.85
N GLY A 155 -17.20 9.00 12.79
CA GLY A 155 -18.27 9.97 12.54
C GLY A 155 -19.55 9.44 11.87
N LYS A 156 -19.58 8.15 11.49
CA LYS A 156 -20.77 7.41 11.02
C LYS A 156 -21.21 6.40 12.08
N ASP A 157 -22.49 6.06 12.08
CA ASP A 157 -23.06 5.05 12.98
C ASP A 157 -22.69 3.63 12.53
N ILE A 158 -21.40 3.31 12.60
CA ILE A 158 -20.81 2.04 12.11
C ILE A 158 -21.47 0.84 12.77
N CYS A 159 -21.96 0.97 14.00
CA CYS A 159 -22.64 -0.13 14.68
C CYS A 159 -23.93 -0.57 14.00
N LYS A 160 -24.55 0.24 13.13
CA LYS A 160 -25.79 -0.10 12.42
C LYS A 160 -25.57 -0.92 11.14
N ASP A 161 -24.35 -0.99 10.61
CA ASP A 161 -24.08 -1.44 9.25
C ASP A 161 -23.42 -2.84 9.14
N GLY A 162 -23.38 -3.68 10.19
CA GLY A 162 -22.41 -4.80 10.19
C GLY A 162 -22.80 -6.11 10.87
N LEU A 163 -24.05 -6.55 10.75
CA LEU A 163 -24.45 -7.88 11.24
C LEU A 163 -25.34 -8.65 10.26
N TYR A 164 -25.10 -8.49 8.95
CA TYR A 164 -26.01 -9.04 7.93
C TYR A 164 -25.37 -10.13 7.04
N GLY A 165 -24.07 -10.40 7.19
CA GLY A 165 -23.31 -11.16 6.20
C GLY A 165 -22.87 -12.56 6.50
N THR A 166 -23.52 -13.25 7.45
CA THR A 166 -23.14 -14.62 7.78
C THR A 166 -24.35 -15.55 7.68
N ASP A 167 -24.23 -16.61 6.90
CA ASP A 167 -25.20 -17.71 6.88
C ASP A 167 -25.19 -18.44 8.24
N HIS A 168 -26.30 -19.07 8.63
CA HIS A 168 -26.44 -19.84 9.87
C HIS A 168 -25.36 -20.90 10.05
N ASN A 169 -24.83 -21.43 8.93
CA ASN A 169 -23.71 -22.37 8.94
C ASN A 169 -22.42 -21.71 9.46
N PHE A 170 -22.15 -20.45 9.08
CA PHE A 170 -20.99 -19.70 9.55
C PHE A 170 -21.16 -19.32 11.03
N GLU A 171 -22.36 -18.87 11.43
CA GLU A 171 -22.68 -18.55 12.83
C GLU A 171 -22.45 -19.74 13.76
N SER A 172 -22.81 -20.94 13.29
CA SER A 172 -22.74 -22.19 14.05
C SER A 172 -21.41 -22.95 13.90
N TYR A 173 -20.44 -22.39 13.16
CA TYR A 173 -19.16 -23.05 12.96
C TYR A 173 -18.44 -23.31 14.29
N ASN A 174 -17.90 -24.52 14.42
CA ASN A 174 -17.21 -24.96 15.63
C ASN A 174 -15.80 -25.51 15.34
N ASP A 175 -15.65 -26.35 14.32
CA ASP A 175 -14.37 -26.99 13.95
C ASP A 175 -14.45 -27.57 12.52
N GLY A 176 -13.30 -27.91 11.93
CA GLY A 176 -13.16 -28.53 10.62
C GLY A 176 -12.93 -27.54 9.47
N ILE A 177 -12.86 -28.04 8.23
CA ILE A 177 -12.77 -27.18 7.05
C ILE A 177 -14.20 -26.79 6.63
N PHE A 178 -14.47 -25.50 6.68
CA PHE A 178 -15.76 -24.92 6.35
C PHE A 178 -15.92 -24.73 4.85
N HIS A 179 -17.01 -25.24 4.31
CA HIS A 179 -17.46 -24.99 2.94
C HIS A 179 -18.66 -24.05 2.96
N PHE A 180 -18.71 -23.13 2.00
CA PHE A 180 -19.88 -22.29 1.86
C PHE A 180 -21.07 -23.07 1.31
N SER A 181 -22.27 -22.68 1.75
CA SER A 181 -23.48 -23.14 1.10
C SER A 181 -23.61 -22.44 -0.26
N ALA A 182 -24.17 -23.13 -1.26
CA ALA A 182 -24.38 -22.58 -2.62
C ALA A 182 -25.25 -21.30 -2.68
N ASN A 183 -25.80 -20.85 -1.54
CA ASN A 183 -26.68 -19.69 -1.41
C ASN A 183 -25.99 -18.48 -0.79
N CYS A 184 -24.66 -18.49 -0.68
CA CYS A 184 -23.95 -17.35 -0.16
C CYS A 184 -24.08 -16.12 -1.09
N SER A 185 -24.50 -14.99 -0.53
CA SER A 185 -24.59 -13.73 -1.27
C SER A 185 -23.20 -13.13 -1.45
N ASN A 186 -22.87 -12.70 -2.68
CA ASN A 186 -21.68 -11.88 -2.94
C ASN A 186 -21.96 -10.37 -2.76
N SER A 187 -23.07 -9.98 -2.12
CA SER A 187 -23.39 -8.57 -1.86
C SER A 187 -22.51 -8.00 -0.76
N LYS A 188 -21.86 -6.86 -1.02
CA LYS A 188 -21.08 -6.12 -0.01
C LYS A 188 -21.95 -5.47 1.07
N GLU A 189 -23.22 -5.25 0.76
CA GLU A 189 -24.21 -4.60 1.63
C GLU A 189 -24.56 -5.47 2.85
N ASP A 190 -24.32 -6.77 2.73
CA ASP A 190 -24.48 -7.77 3.79
C ASP A 190 -23.14 -8.51 3.99
N GLY A 191 -22.03 -7.79 4.17
CA GLY A 191 -20.71 -8.40 4.32
C GLY A 191 -20.28 -8.62 5.77
N HIS A 192 -19.34 -9.53 6.01
CA HIS A 192 -18.62 -9.66 7.29
C HIS A 192 -17.11 -9.58 7.07
N SER A 193 -16.44 -8.64 7.77
CA SER A 193 -14.99 -8.47 7.63
C SER A 193 -14.24 -9.35 8.61
N VAL A 194 -13.31 -10.13 8.07
CA VAL A 194 -12.41 -11.02 8.81
C VAL A 194 -10.96 -10.81 8.33
N ILE A 195 -10.01 -11.46 8.99
CA ILE A 195 -8.60 -11.40 8.61
C ILE A 195 -8.11 -12.79 8.21
N LEU A 196 -7.48 -12.88 7.04
CA LEU A 196 -6.69 -14.04 6.63
C LEU A 196 -5.36 -14.06 7.38
N VAL A 197 -5.14 -15.08 8.20
CA VAL A 197 -3.93 -15.26 9.02
C VAL A 197 -3.06 -16.42 8.56
N GLY A 198 -3.46 -17.09 7.48
CA GLY A 198 -2.71 -18.22 6.95
C GLY A 198 -3.50 -19.01 5.92
N TYR A 199 -2.88 -20.08 5.45
CA TYR A 199 -3.46 -21.08 4.58
C TYR A 199 -2.70 -22.41 4.72
N GLY A 200 -3.34 -23.50 4.33
CA GLY A 200 -2.72 -24.82 4.36
C GLY A 200 -3.51 -25.84 3.56
N GLU A 201 -3.11 -27.09 3.70
CA GLU A 201 -3.78 -28.25 3.14
C GLU A 201 -3.92 -29.33 4.21
N GLU A 202 -5.09 -29.95 4.30
CA GLU A 202 -5.34 -31.10 5.15
C GLU A 202 -6.11 -32.15 4.32
N ASN A 203 -5.57 -33.37 4.25
CA ASN A 203 -6.18 -34.48 3.49
C ASN A 203 -6.49 -34.19 2.01
N GLY A 204 -5.66 -33.37 1.35
CA GLY A 204 -5.85 -32.96 -0.05
C GLY A 204 -6.82 -31.80 -0.24
N GLU A 205 -7.30 -31.20 0.85
CA GLU A 205 -8.20 -30.06 0.84
C GLU A 205 -7.48 -28.80 1.32
N GLN A 206 -7.45 -27.78 0.46
CA GLN A 206 -6.79 -26.51 0.75
C GLN A 206 -7.74 -25.58 1.49
N PHE A 207 -7.22 -24.86 2.48
CA PHE A 207 -8.01 -23.93 3.29
C PHE A 207 -7.27 -22.64 3.60
N TRP A 208 -8.04 -21.57 3.77
CA TRP A 208 -7.65 -20.34 4.45
C TRP A 208 -7.79 -20.51 5.97
N ILE A 209 -6.90 -19.87 6.73
CA ILE A 209 -7.04 -19.70 8.18
C ILE A 209 -7.53 -18.28 8.42
N ILE A 210 -8.67 -18.16 9.08
CA ILE A 210 -9.36 -16.90 9.31
C ILE A 210 -9.42 -16.61 10.80
N LYS A 211 -9.12 -15.38 11.19
CA LYS A 211 -9.43 -14.86 12.54
C LYS A 211 -10.70 -14.03 12.50
N ASN A 212 -11.61 -14.32 13.42
CA ASN A 212 -12.88 -13.63 13.59
C ASN A 212 -12.86 -12.69 14.82
N SER A 213 -13.90 -11.87 14.95
CA SER A 213 -14.11 -10.89 16.04
C SER A 213 -15.27 -11.26 16.96
N TRP A 214 -15.62 -12.55 17.05
CA TRP A 214 -16.72 -13.08 17.87
C TRP A 214 -16.27 -13.82 19.13
N GLY A 215 -15.03 -13.55 19.57
CA GLY A 215 -14.50 -14.10 20.80
C GLY A 215 -14.06 -15.57 20.67
N LYS A 216 -13.37 -16.05 21.71
CA LYS A 216 -12.72 -17.38 21.73
C LYS A 216 -13.69 -18.56 21.79
N LYS A 217 -14.97 -18.31 22.01
CA LYS A 217 -16.01 -19.35 22.12
C LYS A 217 -16.62 -19.74 20.77
N TRP A 218 -16.38 -18.94 19.73
CA TRP A 218 -16.81 -19.24 18.38
C TRP A 218 -15.68 -19.94 17.62
N GLY A 219 -16.02 -20.97 16.84
CA GLY A 219 -15.06 -21.72 16.03
C GLY A 219 -13.90 -22.32 16.82
N GLU A 220 -12.75 -22.41 16.15
CA GLU A 220 -11.52 -23.00 16.67
C GLU A 220 -10.77 -21.99 17.55
N GLY A 221 -11.37 -21.62 18.69
CA GLY A 221 -10.79 -20.63 19.60
C GLY A 221 -10.84 -19.20 19.07
N GLY A 222 -11.82 -18.87 18.22
CA GLY A 222 -11.95 -17.58 17.53
C GLY A 222 -11.45 -17.59 16.08
N TYR A 223 -11.03 -18.75 15.59
CA TYR A 223 -10.55 -18.96 14.22
C TYR A 223 -11.46 -19.90 13.44
N MET A 224 -11.28 -19.92 12.13
CA MET A 224 -11.93 -20.85 11.21
C MET A 224 -10.95 -21.30 10.14
N ARG A 225 -11.03 -22.58 9.75
CA ARG A 225 -10.46 -23.07 8.49
C ARG A 225 -11.56 -23.07 7.45
N MET A 226 -11.31 -22.44 6.31
CA MET A 226 -12.30 -22.27 5.25
C MET A 226 -11.74 -22.77 3.93
N ALA A 227 -12.47 -23.62 3.22
CA ALA A 227 -12.04 -24.19 1.95
C ALA A 227 -11.69 -23.11 0.91
N ILE A 228 -10.62 -23.32 0.16
CA ILE A 228 -10.24 -22.46 -0.97
C ILE A 228 -11.04 -22.93 -2.20
N GLU A 229 -12.19 -22.30 -2.43
CA GLU A 229 -13.09 -22.65 -3.53
C GLU A 229 -12.99 -21.64 -4.67
N HIS A 230 -12.26 -21.97 -5.72
CA HIS A 230 -11.92 -21.09 -6.86
C HIS A 230 -13.11 -20.52 -7.67
N LYS A 231 -14.36 -20.74 -7.27
CA LYS A 231 -15.55 -20.30 -8.02
C LYS A 231 -16.66 -19.64 -7.22
N GLU A 232 -16.65 -19.65 -5.90
CA GLU A 232 -17.83 -19.23 -5.11
C GLU A 232 -17.51 -18.97 -3.63
N GLY A 233 -16.26 -18.61 -3.31
CA GLY A 233 -15.76 -18.42 -1.93
C GLY A 233 -16.35 -17.22 -1.15
N CYS A 234 -17.60 -16.83 -1.41
CA CYS A 234 -18.30 -15.73 -0.74
C CYS A 234 -17.54 -14.42 -0.70
N GLY A 235 -16.80 -14.13 -1.76
CA GLY A 235 -16.01 -12.91 -1.87
C GLY A 235 -14.67 -12.93 -1.14
N ILE A 236 -14.28 -14.01 -0.44
CA ILE A 236 -13.02 -14.05 0.32
C ILE A 236 -11.77 -13.95 -0.57
N ASP A 237 -11.86 -14.47 -1.80
CA ASP A 237 -10.82 -14.45 -2.82
C ASP A 237 -11.16 -13.52 -3.99
N TYR A 238 -12.16 -12.65 -3.83
CA TYR A 238 -12.54 -11.68 -4.85
C TYR A 238 -11.59 -10.48 -4.83
N GLU A 239 -10.93 -10.22 -5.97
CA GLU A 239 -9.75 -9.35 -6.10
C GLU A 239 -9.89 -7.91 -5.54
N ASN A 240 -11.11 -7.41 -5.33
CA ASN A 240 -11.36 -6.03 -4.90
C ASN A 240 -11.69 -5.85 -3.41
N ASP A 241 -11.79 -6.94 -2.63
CA ASP A 241 -12.19 -6.88 -1.21
C ASP A 241 -11.10 -7.36 -0.25
N VAL A 242 -10.00 -7.91 -0.79
CA VAL A 242 -8.80 -8.25 -0.02
C VAL A 242 -7.82 -7.08 -0.03
N TRP A 243 -7.49 -6.57 1.14
CA TRP A 243 -6.53 -5.47 1.29
C TRP A 243 -5.63 -5.66 2.50
N TYR A 244 -4.45 -5.04 2.45
CA TYR A 244 -3.58 -4.90 3.60
C TYR A 244 -2.91 -3.51 3.53
N PRO A 245 -2.69 -2.83 4.67
CA PRO A 245 -2.05 -1.53 4.69
C PRO A 245 -0.55 -1.66 4.39
N VAL A 246 -0.02 -0.76 3.57
CA VAL A 246 1.41 -0.64 3.33
C VAL A 246 1.93 0.56 4.10
N PHE A 247 2.80 0.30 5.09
CA PHE A 247 3.43 1.35 5.88
C PHE A 247 4.80 1.72 5.30
N SER A 248 5.00 2.99 4.98
CA SER A 248 6.34 3.54 4.70
C SER A 248 7.04 3.84 6.03
N PHE A 249 7.86 2.90 6.50
CA PHE A 249 8.75 3.10 7.65
C PHE A 249 10.13 3.58 7.20
#